data_AF-A0A7X0MM37-F1
#
_entry.id   AF-A0A7X0MM37-F1
#
_cell.length_a   1.000
_cell.length_b   1.000
_cell.length_c   1.000
_cell.angle_alpha   90.00
_cell.angle_beta   90.00
_cell.angle_gamma   90.00
#
_symmetry.space_group_name_H-M   'P 1'
#
loop_
_entity.id
_entity.type
_entity.pdbx_description
1 polymer ?
#
loop_
_entity_poly.entity_id
_entity_poly.type
_entity_poly.pdbx_seq_one_letter_code
_entity_poly.pdbx_strand_id
1 'polypeptide(L)' 'MSGWLLFRFLRKAGRDVADRLRRRVVDELTTTFASRYTRAVGFAEALQPDVLLACQQKATGEKFLIDPTRD' A
#
# COMPACT_ATOMS: atom_id res chain seq x y z
N MET A 1 -24.42 -1.04 -7.68
CA MET A 1 -23.22 -1.19 -6.83
C MET A 1 -22.93 0.15 -6.17
N SER A 2 -22.93 0.24 -4.84
CA SER A 2 -22.40 1.42 -4.14
C SER A 2 -20.91 1.21 -3.94
N GLY A 3 -20.11 2.25 -4.25
CA GLY A 3 -18.67 2.25 -4.06
C GLY A 3 -18.30 3.10 -2.85
N TRP A 4 -17.33 2.66 -2.06
CA TRP A 4 -16.71 3.47 -1.02
C TRP A 4 -15.32 3.90 -1.48
N LEU A 5 -14.98 5.17 -1.28
CA LEU A 5 -13.68 5.73 -1.66
C LEU A 5 -13.07 6.48 -0.48
N LEU A 6 -11.84 6.11 -0.13
CA LEU A 6 -11.12 6.67 1.02
C LEU A 6 -11.03 8.20 0.96
N PHE A 7 -10.62 8.77 -0.17
CA PHE A 7 -10.48 10.24 -0.28
C PHE A 7 -11.82 10.99 -0.15
N ARG A 8 -12.93 10.39 -0.61
CA ARG A 8 -14.26 10.98 -0.41
C ARG A 8 -14.66 10.95 1.07
N PHE A 9 -14.40 9.83 1.75
CA PHE A 9 -14.63 9.70 3.18
C PHE A 9 -13.79 10.67 4.01
N LEU A 10 -12.48 10.75 3.77
CA LEU A 10 -11.58 11.65 4.50
C LEU A 10 -11.99 13.12 4.33
N ARG A 11 -12.39 13.52 3.11
CA ARG A 11 -12.92 14.87 2.86
C ARG A 11 -14.20 15.15 3.66
N LYS A 12 -15.11 14.18 3.75
CA LYS A 12 -16.34 14.29 4.54
C LYS A 12 -16.06 14.31 6.05
N ALA A 13 -15.05 13.58 6.51
CA ALA A 13 -14.68 13.46 7.92
C ALA A 13 -13.96 14.70 8.48
N GLY A 14 -13.33 15.51 7.61
CA GLY A 14 -12.60 16.71 8.00
C GLY A 14 -11.15 16.43 8.41
N ARG A 15 -10.37 17.50 8.57
CA ARG A 15 -8.92 17.43 8.84
C ARG A 15 -8.61 16.78 10.19
N ASP A 16 -9.25 17.19 11.26
CA ASP A 16 -8.97 16.70 12.62
C ASP A 16 -9.14 15.18 12.73
N VAL A 17 -10.21 14.64 12.13
CA VAL A 17 -10.45 13.20 12.11
C VAL A 17 -9.41 12.49 11.25
N ALA A 18 -9.10 13.04 10.07
CA ALA A 18 -8.08 12.47 9.19
C ALA A 18 -6.70 12.44 9.87
N ASP A 19 -6.33 13.47 10.62
CA ASP A 19 -5.05 13.56 11.31
C ASP A 19 -4.99 12.63 12.51
N ARG A 20 -6.09 12.46 13.27
CA ARG A 20 -6.19 11.42 14.30
C ARG A 20 -6.02 10.01 13.71
N LEU A 21 -6.61 9.74 12.55
CA LEU A 21 -6.42 8.46 11.86
C LEU A 21 -4.96 8.26 11.45
N ARG A 22 -4.32 9.28 10.86
CA ARG A 22 -2.89 9.22 10.51
C ARG A 22 -2.00 9.00 11.74
N ARG A 23 -2.29 9.69 12.85
CA ARG A 23 -1.56 9.54 14.12
C ARG A 23 -1.55 8.08 14.56
N ARG A 24 -2.72 7.46 14.59
CA ARG A 24 -2.85 6.04 14.93
C ARG A 24 -2.08 5.12 13.99
N VAL A 25 -2.09 5.40 12.67
CA VAL A 25 -1.29 4.62 11.71
C VAL A 25 0.20 4.71 12.02
N VAL A 26 0.69 5.89 12.39
CA VAL A 26 2.10 6.08 12.79
C VAL A 26 2.40 5.35 14.09
N ASP A 27 1.54 5.49 15.10
CA ASP A 27 1.72 4.90 16.44
C ASP A 27 1.70 3.35 16.39
N GLU A 28 0.95 2.75 15.47
CA GLU A 28 0.80 1.30 15.30
C GLU A 28 1.42 0.77 13.99
N LEU A 29 2.39 1.49 13.42
CA LEU A 29 2.93 1.23 12.08
C LEU A 29 3.53 -0.18 11.94
N THR A 30 4.21 -0.64 12.98
CA THR A 30 4.90 -1.95 13.02
C THR A 30 4.10 -3.04 13.70
N THR A 31 2.87 -2.73 14.16
CA THR A 31 1.97 -3.68 14.83
C THR A 31 0.71 -3.89 13.98
N THR A 32 -0.38 -3.19 14.30
CA THR A 32 -1.67 -3.30 13.62
C THR A 32 -1.57 -3.00 12.12
N PHE A 33 -0.73 -2.03 11.74
CA PHE A 33 -0.55 -1.63 10.34
C PHE A 33 0.70 -2.22 9.67
N ALA A 34 1.33 -3.24 10.29
CA ALA A 34 2.50 -3.89 9.74
C ALA A 34 2.22 -4.51 8.37
N SER A 35 2.90 -4.03 7.33
CA SER A 35 2.85 -4.62 6.00
C SER A 35 3.99 -5.62 5.83
N ARG A 36 3.66 -6.84 5.39
CA ARG A 36 4.64 -7.83 4.94
C ARG A 36 4.76 -7.77 3.42
N TYR A 37 5.99 -7.81 2.93
CA TYR A 37 6.31 -7.82 1.52
C TYR A 37 7.06 -9.10 1.19
N THR A 38 6.67 -9.74 0.10
CA THR A 38 7.22 -11.02 -0.35
C THR A 38 8.50 -10.81 -1.12
N ARG A 39 8.56 -9.72 -1.89
CA ARG A 39 9.72 -9.32 -2.67
C ARG A 39 9.81 -7.80 -2.74
N ALA A 40 11.03 -7.28 -2.62
CA ALA A 40 11.36 -5.91 -3.00
C ALA A 40 12.05 -5.94 -4.37
N VAL A 41 11.56 -5.16 -5.32
CA VAL A 41 12.04 -5.09 -6.72
C VAL A 41 12.42 -3.67 -7.09
N GLY A 42 13.43 -3.51 -7.95
CA GLY A 42 13.73 -2.24 -8.61
C GLY A 42 12.61 -1.79 -9.56
N PHE A 43 12.72 -0.57 -10.09
CA PHE A 43 11.79 -0.06 -11.10
C PHE A 43 11.95 -0.82 -12.43
N ALA A 44 13.19 -1.06 -12.86
CA ALA A 44 13.47 -1.84 -14.06
C ALA A 44 12.99 -3.29 -13.93
N GLU A 45 13.21 -3.90 -12.75
CA GLU A 45 12.74 -5.26 -12.43
C GLU A 45 11.21 -5.35 -12.40
N ALA A 46 10.52 -4.32 -11.89
CA ALA A 46 9.05 -4.27 -11.87
C ALA A 46 8.43 -4.29 -13.28
N LEU A 47 9.18 -3.90 -14.31
CA LEU A 47 8.75 -3.92 -15.71
C LEU A 47 9.02 -5.26 -16.40
N GLN A 48 9.71 -6.20 -15.74
CA GLN A 48 9.92 -7.54 -16.29
C GLN A 48 8.59 -8.32 -16.37
N PRO A 49 8.30 -9.02 -17.48
CA PRO A 49 6.99 -9.65 -17.69
C PRO A 49 6.57 -10.64 -16.58
N ASP A 50 7.52 -11.39 -16.03
CA ASP A 50 7.30 -12.35 -14.94
C ASP A 50 6.91 -11.64 -13.63
N VAL A 51 7.63 -10.57 -13.26
CA VAL A 51 7.33 -9.76 -12.06
C VAL A 51 6.00 -9.06 -12.19
N LEU A 52 5.69 -8.54 -13.38
CA LEU A 52 4.44 -7.84 -13.65
C LEU A 52 3.24 -8.78 -13.60
N LEU A 53 3.36 -9.98 -14.18
CA LEU A 53 2.33 -11.02 -14.10
C LEU A 53 2.12 -11.49 -12.65
N ALA A 54 3.18 -11.66 -11.86
CA ALA A 54 3.08 -12.01 -10.45
C ALA A 54 2.37 -10.90 -9.64
N CYS A 55 2.72 -9.63 -9.86
CA CYS A 55 2.05 -8.49 -9.22
C CYS A 55 0.56 -8.39 -9.58
N GLN A 56 0.20 -8.69 -10.83
CA GLN A 56 -1.20 -8.61 -11.29
C GLN A 56 -2.11 -9.66 -10.67
N GLN A 57 -1.58 -10.83 -10.30
CA GLN A 57 -2.37 -11.91 -9.70
C GLN A 57 -3.00 -11.49 -8.36
N LYS A 58 -2.38 -10.56 -7.64
CA LYS A 58 -2.87 -10.05 -6.34
C LYS A 58 -3.21 -11.20 -5.37
N ALA A 59 -2.41 -12.26 -5.41
CA ALA A 59 -2.62 -13.41 -4.55
C ALA A 59 -2.38 -13.05 -3.08
N THR A 60 -3.08 -13.75 -2.19
CA THR A 60 -2.94 -13.55 -0.75
C THR A 60 -1.50 -13.84 -0.32
N GLY A 61 -0.83 -12.84 0.27
CA GLY A 61 0.56 -12.99 0.73
C GLY A 61 1.64 -12.71 -0.32
N GLU A 62 1.28 -12.17 -1.48
CA GLU A 62 2.21 -11.80 -2.56
C GLU A 62 2.24 -10.28 -2.80
N LYS A 63 2.57 -9.52 -1.75
CA LYS A 63 2.70 -8.06 -1.86
C LYS A 63 4.13 -7.72 -2.28
N PHE A 64 4.26 -7.01 -3.39
CA PHE A 64 5.55 -6.52 -3.89
C PHE A 64 5.81 -5.09 -3.38
N LEU A 65 7.05 -4.82 -3.01
CA LEU A 65 7.57 -3.49 -2.72
C LEU A 65 8.40 -3.03 -3.92
N ILE A 66 8.04 -1.91 -4.53
CA ILE A 66 8.91 -1.26 -5.52
C ILE A 66 9.83 -0.31 -4.77
N ASP A 67 11.14 -0.51 -4.91
CA ASP A 67 12.18 0.31 -4.31
C ASP A 67 12.98 1.01 -5.43
N PRO A 68 12.69 2.31 -5.69
CA PRO A 68 13.34 3.06 -6.76
C PRO A 68 14.83 3.33 -6.53
N THR A 69 15.39 3.00 -5.35
CA THR A 69 16.81 3.23 -5.05
C THR A 69 17.72 2.07 -5.45
N ARG A 70 17.14 0.97 -5.94
CA ARG A 70 17.87 -0.23 -6.36
C ARG A 70 18.34 -0.18 -7.82
N ASP A 71 18.07 0.91 -8.53
CA ASP A 71 18.46 1.20 -9.91
C ASP A 71 19.24 2.52 -10.02
#